data_AF-A0A1V2M849-F1
#
_entry.id   AF-A0A1V2M849-F1
#
_cell.length_a   1.000
_cell.length_b   1.000
_cell.length_c   1.000
_cell.angle_alpha   90.00
_cell.angle_beta   90.00
_cell.angle_gamma   90.00
#
_symmetry.space_group_name_H-M   'P 1'
#
loop_
_entity.id
_entity.type
_entity.pdbx_description
1 polymer ?
#
loop_
_entity_poly.entity_id
_entity_poly.type
_entity_poly.pdbx_seq_one_letter_code
_entity_poly.pdbx_strand_id
1 'polypeptide(L)'
;MGYIVSIIWGLSAGMMIAPAMVAFITNIGIVPRLLTKNKISKHFFAAANAAMLGTIFGSVIVLFNPCIGLDGLFGDIVVAIYGLLIGIFMGCLTAAIVEVMNVFPVFGRRFYIRRSMRIFILAFAIGKLVGALYFWLYPGFIYIE
;
A
#
# COMPACT_ATOMS: atom_id res chain seq x y z
N MET A 1 -17.62 -26.96 7.48
CA MET A 1 -18.15 -25.69 6.93
C MET A 1 -17.21 -24.50 7.16
N GLY A 2 -16.47 -24.40 8.27
CA GLY A 2 -15.54 -23.29 8.52
C GLY A 2 -14.39 -23.15 7.50
N TYR A 3 -13.73 -24.25 7.12
CA TYR A 3 -12.58 -24.19 6.20
C TYR A 3 -12.90 -23.63 4.81
N ILE A 4 -14.10 -23.94 4.28
CA ILE A 4 -14.54 -23.45 2.96
C ILE A 4 -14.76 -21.93 3.02
N VAL A 5 -15.32 -21.43 4.12
CA VAL A 5 -15.52 -19.98 4.32
C VAL A 5 -14.18 -19.26 4.44
N SER A 6 -13.21 -19.83 5.18
CA SER A 6 -11.86 -19.26 5.28
C SER A 6 -11.12 -19.22 3.94
N ILE A 7 -11.27 -20.26 3.10
CA ILE A 7 -10.68 -20.29 1.75
C ILE A 7 -11.30 -19.21 0.87
N ILE A 8 -12.63 -19.09 0.85
CA ILE A 8 -13.32 -18.06 0.06
C ILE A 8 -12.93 -16.65 0.53
N TRP A 9 -12.86 -16.44 1.84
CA TRP A 9 -12.47 -15.14 2.42
C TRP A 9 -11.03 -14.78 2.06
N GLY A 10 -10.08 -15.70 2.25
CA GLY A 10 -8.68 -15.49 1.88
C GLY A 10 -8.49 -15.23 0.39
N LEU A 11 -9.19 -15.97 -0.47
CA LEU A 11 -9.10 -15.81 -1.92
C LEU A 11 -9.71 -14.49 -2.37
N SER A 12 -10.86 -14.08 -1.81
CA SER A 12 -11.48 -12.78 -2.11
C SER A 12 -10.61 -11.60 -1.67
N ALA A 13 -10.01 -11.68 -0.47
CA ALA A 13 -9.11 -10.65 0.03
C ALA A 13 -7.85 -10.56 -0.84
N GLY A 14 -7.24 -11.68 -1.20
CA GLY A 14 -6.08 -11.72 -2.09
C GLY A 14 -6.35 -11.10 -3.46
N MET A 15 -7.48 -11.45 -4.08
CA MET A 15 -7.90 -10.90 -5.38
C MET A 15 -8.14 -9.38 -5.33
N MET A 16 -8.56 -8.83 -4.19
CA MET A 16 -8.76 -7.39 -4.03
C MET A 16 -7.44 -6.64 -3.79
N ILE A 17 -6.54 -7.22 -2.98
CA ILE A 17 -5.30 -6.56 -2.54
C ILE A 17 -4.24 -6.55 -3.65
N ALA A 18 -4.09 -7.64 -4.42
CA ALA A 18 -3.09 -7.74 -5.47
C ALA A 18 -3.17 -6.64 -6.55
N PRO A 19 -4.33 -6.42 -7.23
CA PRO A 19 -4.46 -5.35 -8.22
C PRO A 19 -4.42 -3.98 -7.56
N ALA A 20 -4.89 -3.83 -6.31
CA ALA A 20 -4.79 -2.58 -5.59
C ALA A 20 -3.32 -2.17 -5.36
N MET A 21 -2.45 -3.11 -4.98
CA MET A 21 -1.02 -2.81 -4.77
C MET A 21 -0.30 -2.47 -6.08
N VAL A 22 -0.59 -3.21 -7.16
CA VAL A 22 -0.02 -2.93 -8.48
C VAL A 22 -0.48 -1.56 -9.00
N ALA A 23 -1.79 -1.27 -8.93
CA ALA A 23 -2.34 0.03 -9.32
C ALA A 23 -1.84 1.17 -8.44
N PHE A 24 -1.64 0.92 -7.15
CA PHE A 24 -1.09 1.90 -6.22
C PHE A 24 0.32 2.33 -6.64
N ILE A 25 1.21 1.36 -6.90
CA ILE A 25 2.60 1.63 -7.28
C ILE A 25 2.71 2.35 -8.63
N THR A 26 1.87 1.98 -9.61
CA THR A 26 1.91 2.55 -10.96
C THR A 26 1.21 3.91 -11.06
N ASN A 27 0.03 4.10 -10.44
CA ASN A 27 -0.79 5.30 -10.61
C ASN A 27 -0.51 6.42 -9.60
N ILE A 28 -0.24 6.10 -8.32
CA ILE A 28 0.02 7.16 -7.31
C ILE A 28 1.39 7.79 -7.50
N GLY A 29 2.30 7.09 -8.16
CA GLY A 29 3.33 7.77 -8.93
C GLY A 29 4.76 7.55 -8.46
N ILE A 30 5.04 6.52 -7.67
CA ILE A 30 6.43 6.18 -7.31
C ILE A 30 7.24 5.89 -8.59
N VAL A 31 6.71 5.04 -9.46
CA VAL A 31 7.35 4.68 -10.73
C VAL A 31 7.48 5.86 -11.72
N PRO A 32 6.40 6.57 -12.09
CA PRO A 32 6.52 7.68 -13.04
C PRO A 32 7.39 8.82 -12.49
N ARG A 33 7.38 9.12 -11.19
CA ARG A 33 8.26 10.19 -10.63
C ARG A 33 9.74 9.84 -10.71
N LEU A 34 10.10 8.59 -10.45
CA LEU A 34 11.48 8.11 -10.59
C LEU A 34 11.94 8.12 -12.06
N LEU A 35 11.03 7.80 -12.99
CA LEU A 35 11.33 7.79 -14.42
C LEU A 35 11.43 9.19 -15.03
N THR A 36 10.53 10.11 -14.65
CA THR A 36 10.54 11.50 -15.12
C THR A 36 11.80 12.24 -14.63
N LYS A 37 12.26 11.99 -13.40
CA LYS A 37 13.49 12.59 -12.88
C LYS A 37 14.75 12.13 -13.65
N ASN A 38 14.76 10.89 -14.14
CA ASN A 38 15.91 10.34 -14.87
C ASN A 38 15.85 10.59 -16.40
N LYS A 39 14.77 11.17 -16.96
CA LYS A 39 14.57 11.35 -18.41
C LYS A 39 14.69 10.04 -19.23
N ILE A 40 14.51 8.87 -18.62
CA ILE A 40 14.57 7.56 -19.29
C ILE A 40 13.15 7.16 -19.68
N SER A 41 12.66 7.70 -20.79
CA SER A 41 11.32 7.38 -21.32
C SER A 41 11.23 5.94 -21.86
N LYS A 42 12.37 5.33 -22.22
CA LYS A 42 12.42 4.01 -22.88
C LYS A 42 12.23 2.80 -21.95
N HIS A 43 12.28 2.94 -20.61
CA HIS A 43 12.34 1.78 -19.69
C HIS A 43 11.21 1.77 -18.64
N PHE A 44 10.04 2.32 -18.97
CA PHE A 44 8.87 2.25 -18.10
C PHE A 44 8.51 0.80 -17.71
N PHE A 45 8.54 -0.10 -18.69
CA PHE A 45 8.19 -1.51 -18.48
C PHE A 45 9.19 -2.23 -17.56
N ALA A 46 10.48 -1.90 -17.65
CA ALA A 46 11.50 -2.50 -16.79
C ALA A 46 11.33 -2.07 -15.32
N ALA A 47 11.03 -0.79 -15.08
CA ALA A 47 10.76 -0.29 -13.73
C ALA A 47 9.47 -0.87 -13.13
N ALA A 48 8.42 -1.00 -13.95
CA ALA A 48 7.17 -1.64 -13.53
C ALA A 48 7.40 -3.12 -13.17
N ASN A 49 8.14 -3.86 -13.98
CA ASN A 49 8.46 -5.27 -13.72
C ASN A 49 9.35 -5.43 -12.48
N ALA A 50 10.33 -4.54 -12.26
CA ALA A 50 11.15 -4.55 -11.05
C ALA A 50 10.30 -4.32 -9.79
N ALA A 51 9.33 -3.39 -9.85
CA ALA A 51 8.41 -3.15 -8.75
C ALA A 51 7.46 -4.33 -8.50
N MET A 52 6.94 -4.98 -9.55
CA MET A 52 6.14 -6.20 -9.44
C MET A 52 6.94 -7.37 -8.85
N LEU A 53 8.20 -7.54 -9.25
CA LEU A 53 9.08 -8.55 -8.65
C LEU A 53 9.31 -8.27 -7.17
N GLY A 54 9.48 -6.99 -6.79
CA GLY A 54 9.58 -6.58 -5.39
C GLY A 54 8.34 -6.91 -4.57
N THR A 55 7.13 -6.68 -5.10
CA THR A 55 5.89 -7.02 -4.38
C THR A 55 5.69 -8.53 -4.25
N ILE A 56 6.01 -9.31 -5.28
CA ILE A 56 5.97 -10.78 -5.22
C ILE A 56 6.95 -11.27 -4.17
N PHE A 57 8.20 -10.81 -4.21
CA PHE A 57 9.25 -11.21 -3.27
C PHE A 57 8.89 -10.83 -1.83
N GLY A 58 8.41 -9.60 -1.59
CA GLY A 58 7.94 -9.17 -0.28
C GLY A 58 6.75 -9.98 0.24
N SER A 59 5.80 -10.32 -0.63
CA SER A 59 4.65 -11.15 -0.26
C SER A 59 5.07 -12.55 0.15
N VAL A 60 6.04 -13.15 -0.56
CA VAL A 60 6.61 -14.46 -0.21
C VAL A 60 7.33 -14.41 1.13
N ILE A 61 8.15 -13.38 1.39
CA ILE A 61 8.84 -13.23 2.69
C ILE A 61 7.83 -13.12 3.84
N VAL A 62 6.79 -12.30 3.68
CA VAL A 62 5.76 -12.11 4.72
C VAL A 62 4.95 -13.40 4.93
N LEU A 63 4.62 -14.12 3.86
CA LEU A 63 3.80 -15.33 3.94
C LEU A 63 4.55 -16.51 4.58
N PHE A 64 5.79 -16.74 4.16
CA PHE A 64 6.58 -17.86 4.67
C PHE A 64 7.28 -17.55 5.98
N ASN A 65 7.36 -16.26 6.36
CA ASN A 65 8.07 -15.71 7.52
C ASN A 65 9.29 -16.57 7.88
N PRO A 66 10.25 -16.71 6.94
CA PRO A 66 11.38 -17.59 7.19
C PRO A 66 12.09 -17.03 8.41
N CYS A 67 12.16 -17.82 9.50
CA CYS A 67 13.02 -17.50 10.63
C CYS A 67 14.46 -17.69 10.17
N ILE A 68 14.95 -16.71 9.42
CA ILE A 68 16.35 -16.63 9.03
C ILE A 68 17.07 -16.23 10.30
N GLY A 69 17.67 -17.20 10.99
CA GLY A 69 18.56 -16.98 12.13
C GLY A 69 19.83 -16.26 11.67
N LEU A 70 19.70 -14.99 11.29
CA LEU A 70 20.81 -14.08 11.06
C LEU A 70 21.27 -13.55 12.41
N ASP A 71 21.88 -14.43 13.18
CA ASP A 71 22.42 -14.12 14.49
C ASP A 71 23.82 -13.50 14.24
N GLY A 72 23.96 -12.18 14.41
CA GLY A 72 25.25 -11.47 14.35
C GLY A 72 25.28 -10.18 13.51
N LEU A 73 26.47 -9.60 13.34
CA LEU A 73 26.69 -8.31 12.64
C LEU A 73 26.08 -8.24 11.23
N PHE A 74 26.02 -9.36 10.51
CA PHE A 74 25.41 -9.42 9.18
C PHE A 74 23.90 -9.22 9.21
N GLY A 75 23.21 -9.69 10.26
CA GLY A 75 21.76 -9.46 10.44
C GLY A 75 21.44 -7.98 10.61
N ASP A 76 22.18 -7.30 11.50
CA ASP A 76 21.98 -5.87 11.76
C ASP A 76 22.22 -5.01 10.52
N ILE A 77 23.23 -5.32 9.71
CA ILE A 77 23.51 -4.61 8.46
C ILE A 77 22.37 -4.79 7.46
N VAL A 78 21.85 -6.01 7.30
CA VAL A 78 20.73 -6.29 6.38
C VAL A 78 19.47 -5.56 6.84
N VAL A 79 19.17 -5.56 8.15
CA VAL A 79 18.05 -4.81 8.72
C VAL A 79 18.22 -3.30 8.53
N ALA A 80 19.43 -2.78 8.73
CA ALA A 80 19.73 -1.36 8.53
C ALA A 80 19.53 -0.93 7.06
N ILE A 81 20.04 -1.73 6.11
CA ILE A 81 19.84 -1.50 4.68
C ILE A 81 18.34 -1.56 4.35
N TYR A 82 17.63 -2.59 4.81
CA TYR A 82 16.21 -2.74 4.57
C TYR A 82 15.40 -1.54 5.13
N GLY A 83 15.73 -1.07 6.34
CA GLY A 83 15.14 0.12 6.94
C GLY A 83 15.39 1.39 6.13
N LEU A 84 16.61 1.57 5.60
CA LEU A 84 16.92 2.69 4.70
C LEU A 84 16.10 2.63 3.40
N LEU A 85 15.98 1.44 2.79
CA LEU A 85 15.19 1.26 1.58
C LEU A 85 13.70 1.59 1.82
N ILE A 86 13.13 1.13 2.94
CA ILE A 86 11.76 1.49 3.33
C ILE A 86 11.63 2.99 3.55
N GLY A 87 12.62 3.63 4.18
CA GLY A 87 12.63 5.08 4.38
C GLY A 87 12.59 5.86 3.05
N ILE A 88 13.43 5.48 2.09
CA ILE A 88 13.44 6.09 0.75
C ILE A 88 12.10 5.87 0.04
N PHE A 89 11.54 4.65 0.13
CA PHE A 89 10.24 4.32 -0.45
C PHE A 89 9.10 5.15 0.16
N MET A 90 9.01 5.21 1.50
CA MET A 90 7.99 6.02 2.19
C MET A 90 8.17 7.52 1.97
N GLY A 91 9.40 8.01 1.81
CA GLY A 91 9.65 9.39 1.41
C GLY A 91 9.08 9.72 0.04
N CYS A 92 9.29 8.82 -0.94
CA CYS A 92 8.71 8.98 -2.28
C CYS A 92 7.19 8.92 -2.25
N LEU A 93 6.62 7.99 -1.47
CA LEU A 93 5.19 7.81 -1.28
C LEU A 93 4.55 9.05 -0.64
N THR A 94 5.19 9.63 0.38
CA THR A 94 4.71 10.86 1.03
C THR A 94 4.69 12.03 0.06
N ALA A 95 5.78 12.22 -0.69
CA ALA A 95 5.82 13.26 -1.71
C ALA A 95 4.71 13.04 -2.77
N ALA A 96 4.41 11.79 -3.12
CA ALA A 96 3.38 11.41 -4.09
C ALA A 96 1.99 11.81 -3.62
N ILE A 97 1.68 11.46 -2.37
CA ILE A 97 0.44 11.85 -1.73
C ILE A 97 0.31 13.38 -1.66
N VAL A 98 1.38 14.11 -1.30
CA VAL A 98 1.33 15.58 -1.21
C VAL A 98 0.95 16.24 -2.53
N GLU A 99 1.48 15.76 -3.66
CA GLU A 99 1.13 16.32 -4.97
C GLU A 99 -0.34 16.03 -5.32
N VAL A 100 -0.79 14.77 -5.17
CA VAL A 100 -2.19 14.39 -5.42
C VAL A 100 -3.14 15.15 -4.49
N MET A 101 -2.77 15.29 -3.23
CA MET A 101 -3.53 16.03 -2.22
C MET A 101 -3.60 17.52 -2.55
N ASN A 102 -2.57 18.10 -3.16
CA ASN A 102 -2.60 19.48 -3.62
C ASN A 102 -3.55 19.68 -4.82
N VAL A 103 -3.76 18.66 -5.66
CA VAL A 103 -4.74 18.71 -6.75
C VAL A 103 -6.18 18.49 -6.26
N PHE A 104 -6.38 17.74 -5.18
CA PHE A 104 -7.70 17.45 -4.59
C PHE A 104 -8.60 18.69 -4.35
N PRO A 105 -8.13 19.79 -3.71
CA PRO A 105 -8.93 21.00 -3.54
C PRO A 105 -9.18 21.75 -4.86
N VAL A 106 -8.31 21.60 -5.86
CA VAL A 106 -8.51 22.16 -7.21
C VAL A 106 -9.67 21.45 -7.91
N PHE A 107 -9.76 20.12 -7.82
CA PHE A 107 -10.91 19.38 -8.31
C PHE A 107 -12.21 19.85 -7.64
N GLY A 108 -12.21 20.08 -6.34
CA GLY A 108 -13.38 20.62 -5.62
C GLY A 108 -13.88 21.97 -6.14
N ARG A 109 -12.98 22.84 -6.59
CA ARG A 109 -13.35 24.12 -7.22
C ARG A 109 -13.93 23.93 -8.63
N ARG A 110 -13.37 22.99 -9.42
CA ARG A 110 -13.82 22.67 -10.79
C ARG A 110 -15.22 22.06 -10.84
N PHE A 111 -15.60 21.26 -9.84
CA PHE A 111 -16.93 20.65 -9.77
C PHE A 111 -18.02 21.55 -9.15
N TYR A 112 -17.72 22.82 -8.80
CA TYR A 112 -18.67 23.81 -8.26
C TYR A 112 -19.53 23.33 -7.07
N ILE A 113 -18.98 22.43 -6.24
CA ILE A 113 -19.66 21.83 -5.10
C ILE A 113 -19.03 22.37 -3.81
N ARG A 114 -19.39 23.60 -3.43
CA ARG A 114 -18.92 24.23 -2.18
C ARG A 114 -19.40 23.49 -0.91
N ARG A 115 -20.45 22.65 -1.01
CA ARG A 115 -21.04 21.93 0.14
C ARG A 115 -20.58 20.47 0.29
N SER A 116 -20.37 19.72 -0.80
CA SER A 116 -20.05 18.28 -0.69
C SER A 116 -18.60 17.94 -0.35
N MET A 117 -17.65 18.87 -0.39
CA MET A 117 -16.30 18.60 0.16
C MET A 117 -16.35 18.25 1.65
N ARG A 118 -17.20 18.93 2.43
CA ARG A 118 -17.44 18.59 3.85
C ARG A 118 -18.07 17.20 4.00
N ILE A 119 -19.02 16.86 3.13
CA ILE A 119 -19.71 15.57 3.13
C ILE A 119 -18.74 14.43 2.77
N PHE A 120 -17.82 14.67 1.83
CA PHE A 120 -16.79 13.71 1.44
C PHE A 120 -15.85 13.38 2.61
N ILE A 121 -15.36 14.42 3.31
CA ILE A 121 -14.51 14.23 4.50
C ILE A 121 -15.27 13.50 5.61
N LEU A 122 -16.54 13.87 5.84
CA LEU A 122 -17.37 13.21 6.84
C LEU A 122 -17.63 11.74 6.49
N ALA A 123 -17.94 11.43 5.23
CA ALA A 123 -18.14 10.06 4.76
C ALA A 123 -16.86 9.23 4.91
N PHE A 124 -15.69 9.81 4.62
CA PHE A 124 -14.40 9.15 4.80
C PHE A 124 -14.11 8.86 6.29
N ALA A 125 -14.38 9.83 7.16
CA ALA A 125 -14.24 9.68 8.61
C ALA A 125 -15.18 8.62 9.17
N ILE A 126 -16.45 8.61 8.75
CA ILE A 126 -17.43 7.60 9.16
C ILE A 126 -17.01 6.21 8.67
N GLY A 127 -16.57 6.07 7.43
CA GLY A 127 -16.08 4.79 6.91
C GLY A 127 -14.91 4.21 7.73
N LYS A 128 -13.93 5.06 8.07
CA LYS A 128 -12.81 4.70 8.96
C LYS A 128 -13.31 4.32 10.37
N LEU A 129 -14.24 5.08 10.93
CA LEU A 129 -14.82 4.83 12.24
C LEU A 129 -15.56 3.50 12.28
N VAL A 130 -16.42 3.22 11.30
CA VAL A 130 -17.18 1.97 11.20
C VAL A 130 -16.24 0.77 11.05
N GLY A 131 -15.20 0.89 10.21
CA GLY A 131 -14.19 -0.16 10.07
C GLY A 131 -13.42 -0.42 11.36
N ALA A 132 -13.05 0.63 12.10
CA ALA A 132 -12.36 0.51 13.39
C ALA A 132 -13.27 -0.12 14.46
N LEU A 133 -14.55 0.28 14.51
CA LEU A 133 -15.52 -0.33 15.43
C LEU A 133 -15.75 -1.80 15.09
N TYR A 134 -15.90 -2.15 13.82
CA TYR A 134 -16.08 -3.55 13.41
C TYR A 134 -14.89 -4.41 13.84
N PHE A 135 -13.67 -3.93 13.65
CA PHE A 135 -12.46 -4.63 14.06
C PHE A 135 -12.40 -4.88 15.58
N TRP A 136 -12.75 -3.88 16.38
CA TRP A 136 -12.68 -3.98 17.85
C TRP A 136 -13.86 -4.73 18.49
N LEU A 137 -15.07 -4.61 17.94
CA LEU A 137 -16.29 -5.14 18.53
C LEU A 137 -16.52 -6.61 18.16
N TYR A 138 -15.93 -7.11 17.07
CA TYR A 138 -16.11 -8.50 16.65
C TYR A 138 -15.05 -9.41 17.30
N PRO A 139 -15.42 -10.24 18.30
CA PRO A 139 -14.48 -11.07 19.06
C PRO A 139 -13.71 -12.08 18.18
N GLY A 140 -14.28 -12.54 17.06
CA GLY A 140 -13.66 -13.59 16.25
C GLY A 140 -12.35 -13.22 15.54
N PHE A 141 -11.94 -11.95 15.53
CA PHE A 141 -10.68 -11.51 14.91
C PHE A 141 -9.48 -11.51 15.87
N ILE A 142 -9.73 -11.51 17.19
CA ILE A 142 -8.69 -11.32 18.22
C ILE A 142 -8.15 -12.67 18.73
N TYR A 143 -8.89 -13.76 18.60
CA TYR A 143 -8.54 -15.09 19.14
C TYR A 143 -7.95 -16.06 18.11
N ILE A 144 -7.16 -15.57 17.16
CA ILE A 144 -6.38 -16.43 16.26
C ILE A 144 -4.96 -16.46 16.83
N GLU A 145 -4.79 -17.22 17.91
CA GLU A 145 -3.49 -17.78 18.30
C GLU A 145 -3.29 -19.13 17.60
#